data_AF-A0A8J8FN95-F1
#
_entry.id   AF-A0A8J8FN95-F1
#
_cell.length_a   1.000
_cell.length_b   1.000
_cell.length_c   1.000
_cell.angle_alpha   90.00
_cell.angle_beta   90.00
_cell.angle_gamma   90.00
#
_symmetry.space_group_name_H-M   'P 1'
#
loop_
_entity.id
_entity.type
_entity.pdbx_description
1 polymer ?
#
loop_
_entity_poly.entity_id
_entity_poly.type
_entity_poly.pdbx_seq_one_letter_code
_entity_poly.pdbx_strand_id
1 'polypeptide(L)'
;MRYAYHQAKKNWLKEMRISVFHQNLTCDGQFKFALNTSMIDTLKILRQAGFFKQFGSLTDDEILGKILEERKDAFTNNIGYPYDSGSNLSDQELASQDTLKVLHLDLEADVCMENQVYTWLLQRLGEISGRDNILTDVIEEWKSEAGPIELRYKLNGDEKFSQPHYLDDWVDQAFIDTILEEISNVINERFHICLGPEEEWFGQDVTYMRLTIEERNILEERLGWKFFDDFLNRMRE
;
A
#
# COMPACT_ATOMS: atom_id res chain seq x y z
N MET A 1 -9.66 -29.62 0.42
CA MET A 1 -9.05 -28.61 -0.47
C MET A 1 -9.53 -27.18 -0.21
N ARG A 2 -10.83 -26.88 -0.10
CA ARG A 2 -11.34 -25.51 0.19
C ARG A 2 -10.89 -24.89 1.54
N TYR A 3 -10.55 -25.71 2.54
CA TYR A 3 -10.11 -25.22 3.86
C TYR A 3 -8.63 -24.78 3.89
N ALA A 4 -7.75 -25.44 3.12
CA ALA A 4 -6.35 -25.04 2.99
C ALA A 4 -6.21 -23.75 2.18
N TYR A 5 -7.01 -23.58 1.14
CA TYR A 5 -7.07 -22.35 0.33
C TYR A 5 -7.53 -21.13 1.14
N HIS A 6 -8.53 -21.27 2.02
CA HIS A 6 -8.97 -20.18 2.89
C HIS A 6 -7.95 -19.79 3.97
N GLN A 7 -7.13 -20.74 4.45
CA GLN A 7 -6.06 -20.45 5.40
C GLN A 7 -4.84 -19.83 4.72
N ALA A 8 -4.47 -20.30 3.52
CA ALA A 8 -3.44 -19.67 2.70
C ALA A 8 -3.81 -18.23 2.31
N LYS A 9 -5.06 -17.98 1.88
CA LYS A 9 -5.57 -16.63 1.58
C LYS A 9 -5.62 -15.71 2.81
N LYS A 10 -5.93 -16.25 4.00
CA LYS A 10 -5.91 -15.48 5.25
C LYS A 10 -4.49 -15.20 5.76
N ASN A 11 -3.53 -16.08 5.50
CA ASN A 11 -2.13 -15.88 5.87
C ASN A 11 -1.42 -14.95 4.89
N TRP A 12 -1.69 -15.06 3.59
CA TRP A 12 -1.10 -14.20 2.56
C TRP A 12 -1.58 -12.74 2.65
N LEU A 13 -2.88 -12.49 2.87
CA LEU A 13 -3.39 -11.13 3.17
C LEU A 13 -2.79 -10.51 4.44
N LYS A 14 -2.20 -11.34 5.30
CA LYS A 14 -1.55 -10.97 6.56
C LYS A 14 -0.03 -10.80 6.38
N GLU A 15 0.55 -11.51 5.42
CA GLU A 15 1.93 -11.39 4.96
C GLU A 15 2.10 -10.14 4.09
N MET A 16 1.16 -9.80 3.19
CA MET A 16 1.19 -8.52 2.46
C MET A 16 0.95 -7.28 3.34
N ARG A 17 0.34 -7.43 4.52
CA ARG A 17 0.29 -6.35 5.52
C ARG A 17 1.66 -6.12 6.19
N ILE A 18 2.61 -7.02 5.99
CA ILE A 18 3.95 -6.95 6.53
C ILE A 18 4.95 -7.28 5.42
N SER A 19 5.21 -6.33 4.52
CA SER A 19 6.55 -6.25 3.92
C SER A 19 7.54 -6.11 5.09
N VAL A 20 8.25 -7.21 5.41
CA VAL A 20 9.23 -7.24 6.51
C VAL A 20 10.52 -6.65 5.98
N PHE A 21 10.70 -5.35 6.18
CA PHE A 21 12.00 -4.71 6.02
C PHE A 21 13.01 -5.33 7.01
N HIS A 22 13.98 -6.06 6.49
CA HIS A 22 15.13 -6.54 7.27
C HIS A 22 16.09 -5.36 7.50
N GLN A 23 16.02 -4.72 8.67
CA GLN A 23 17.07 -3.80 9.13
C GLN A 23 17.94 -4.44 10.21
N ASN A 24 19.24 -4.22 10.08
CA ASN A 24 20.32 -4.83 10.85
C ASN A 24 20.17 -4.66 12.37
N LEU A 25 20.27 -5.78 13.09
CA LEU A 25 20.40 -5.84 14.54
C LEU A 25 21.76 -5.30 14.97
N THR A 26 21.80 -4.16 15.66
CA THR A 26 22.92 -3.82 16.55
C THR A 26 22.46 -3.95 17.99
N CYS A 27 23.05 -4.93 18.69
CA CYS A 27 22.97 -5.05 20.13
C CYS A 27 23.75 -3.89 20.77
N ASP A 28 23.04 -2.92 21.35
CA ASP A 28 23.48 -2.32 22.60
C ASP A 28 22.31 -1.58 23.27
N GLY A 29 21.93 -2.07 24.44
CA GLY A 29 20.84 -1.54 25.24
C GLY A 29 21.28 -0.28 25.96
N GLN A 30 20.90 0.89 25.41
CA GLN A 30 20.75 2.15 26.15
C GLN A 30 20.14 3.26 25.27
N PHE A 31 18.87 3.14 24.84
CA PHE A 31 18.13 4.27 24.28
C PHE A 31 16.64 4.20 24.67
N LYS A 32 16.27 4.86 25.77
CA LYS A 32 14.89 5.19 26.10
C LYS A 32 14.81 6.71 26.23
N PHE A 33 13.85 7.31 25.53
CA PHE A 33 13.40 8.72 25.53
C PHE A 33 13.74 9.64 24.33
N ALA A 34 14.70 9.33 23.45
CA ALA A 34 15.01 10.20 22.31
C ALA A 34 14.42 9.76 20.94
N LEU A 35 13.92 8.53 20.82
CA LEU A 35 13.49 7.94 19.54
C LEU A 35 12.01 8.20 19.17
N ASN A 36 11.15 8.59 20.11
CA ASN A 36 9.72 8.80 19.84
C ASN A 36 9.36 10.20 19.31
N THR A 37 10.21 11.20 19.50
CA THR A 37 9.92 12.58 19.07
C THR A 37 9.89 12.70 17.55
N SER A 38 10.73 11.94 16.85
CA SER A 38 10.75 11.94 15.38
C SER A 38 9.46 11.37 14.79
N MET A 39 8.97 10.21 15.28
CA MET A 39 7.76 9.58 14.74
C MET A 39 6.50 10.39 15.02
N ILE A 40 6.38 10.98 16.22
CA ILE A 40 5.20 11.81 16.54
C ILE A 40 5.17 13.08 15.68
N ASP A 41 6.34 13.63 15.35
CA ASP A 41 6.44 14.79 14.47
C ASP A 41 6.14 14.41 13.01
N THR A 42 6.63 13.26 12.52
CA THR A 42 6.23 12.70 11.22
C THR A 42 4.71 12.47 11.18
N LEU A 43 4.12 11.86 12.21
CA LEU A 43 2.67 11.61 12.29
C LEU A 43 1.87 12.91 12.23
N LYS A 44 2.31 13.96 12.93
CA LYS A 44 1.68 15.29 12.86
C LYS A 44 1.72 15.85 11.46
N ILE A 45 2.84 15.73 10.76
CA ILE A 45 2.98 16.19 9.37
C ILE A 45 2.03 15.39 8.46
N LEU A 46 2.00 14.07 8.59
CA LEU A 46 1.09 13.20 7.83
C LEU A 46 -0.37 13.58 8.06
N ARG A 47 -0.78 13.85 9.32
CA ARG A 47 -2.14 14.28 9.64
C ARG A 47 -2.48 15.64 9.04
N GLN A 48 -1.52 16.56 8.98
CA GLN A 48 -1.70 17.84 8.26
C GLN A 48 -1.84 17.62 6.75
N ALA A 49 -1.14 16.64 6.19
CA ALA A 49 -1.30 16.18 4.81
C ALA A 49 -2.54 15.28 4.60
N GLY A 50 -3.48 15.25 5.55
CA GLY A 50 -4.77 14.59 5.38
C GLY A 50 -4.76 13.07 5.57
N PHE A 51 -3.69 12.50 6.14
CA PHE A 51 -3.64 11.09 6.55
C PHE A 51 -4.38 10.90 7.87
N PHE A 52 -4.80 9.66 8.13
CA PHE A 52 -5.42 9.20 9.37
C PHE A 52 -6.74 9.93 9.70
N LYS A 53 -7.50 10.35 8.67
CA LYS A 53 -8.80 11.03 8.84
C LYS A 53 -9.81 10.18 9.61
N GLN A 54 -9.74 8.85 9.47
CA GLN A 54 -10.53 7.87 10.22
C GLN A 54 -10.31 7.94 11.74
N PHE A 55 -9.18 8.50 12.19
CA PHE A 55 -8.84 8.71 13.59
C PHE A 55 -8.98 10.17 14.02
N GLY A 56 -9.86 10.95 13.38
CA GLY A 56 -10.02 12.38 13.66
C GLY A 56 -10.37 12.72 15.13
N SER A 57 -10.93 11.78 15.89
CA SER A 57 -11.23 11.96 17.33
C SER A 57 -10.08 11.63 18.27
N LEU A 58 -9.01 11.02 17.76
CA LEU A 58 -7.85 10.60 18.56
C LEU A 58 -6.74 11.65 18.50
N THR A 59 -6.00 11.74 19.59
CA THR A 59 -4.73 12.48 19.67
C THR A 59 -3.62 11.75 18.90
N ASP A 60 -2.55 12.47 18.56
CA ASP A 60 -1.44 11.88 17.82
C ASP A 60 -0.78 10.73 18.61
N ASP A 61 -0.68 10.87 19.94
CA ASP A 61 -0.15 9.81 20.83
C ASP A 61 -1.03 8.57 20.84
N GLU A 62 -2.37 8.73 20.85
CA GLU A 62 -3.32 7.62 20.79
C GLU A 62 -3.25 6.89 19.44
N ILE A 63 -3.10 7.64 18.34
CA ILE A 63 -2.96 7.06 17.00
C ILE A 63 -1.65 6.27 16.90
N LEU A 64 -0.54 6.86 17.33
CA LEU A 64 0.75 6.17 17.33
C LEU A 64 0.71 4.92 18.21
N GLY A 65 0.12 5.01 19.40
CA GLY A 65 -0.07 3.86 20.29
C GLY A 65 -0.86 2.73 19.63
N LYS A 66 -1.97 3.08 18.95
CA LYS A 66 -2.80 2.12 18.21
C LYS A 66 -2.04 1.46 17.06
N ILE A 67 -1.30 2.23 16.28
CA ILE A 67 -0.47 1.72 15.18
C ILE A 67 0.57 0.71 15.70
N LEU A 68 1.28 1.05 16.78
CA LEU A 68 2.31 0.19 17.34
C LEU A 68 1.73 -1.10 17.95
N GLU A 69 0.55 -1.02 18.58
CA GLU A 69 -0.18 -2.19 19.09
C GLU A 69 -0.63 -3.11 17.94
N GLU A 70 -1.24 -2.55 16.89
CA GLU A 70 -1.67 -3.32 15.72
C GLU A 70 -0.48 -3.98 15.00
N ARG A 71 0.66 -3.30 14.89
CA ARG A 71 1.90 -3.88 14.35
C ARG A 71 2.35 -5.07 15.18
N LYS A 72 2.46 -4.90 16.51
CA LYS A 72 2.88 -5.97 17.42
C LYS A 72 1.98 -7.19 17.33
N ASP A 73 0.67 -6.97 17.25
CA ASP A 73 -0.31 -8.04 17.07
C ASP A 73 -0.14 -8.73 15.72
N ALA A 74 0.09 -7.98 14.64
CA ALA A 74 0.32 -8.55 13.31
C ALA A 74 1.56 -9.47 13.31
N PHE A 75 2.70 -9.01 13.84
CA PHE A 75 3.91 -9.82 13.94
C PHE A 75 3.74 -11.06 14.83
N THR A 76 3.16 -10.89 16.02
CA THR A 76 2.90 -11.99 16.95
C THR A 76 2.04 -13.07 16.30
N ASN A 77 1.03 -12.65 15.55
CA ASN A 77 0.13 -13.56 14.88
C ASN A 77 0.74 -14.25 13.65
N ASN A 78 1.69 -13.61 12.94
CA ASN A 78 2.36 -14.19 11.79
C ASN A 78 3.43 -15.19 12.21
N ILE A 79 4.17 -14.88 13.28
CA ILE A 79 5.26 -15.71 13.78
C ILE A 79 4.75 -16.82 14.71
N GLY A 80 3.56 -16.65 15.31
CA GLY A 80 2.89 -17.64 16.16
C GLY A 80 3.34 -17.63 17.62
N TYR A 81 4.13 -16.65 18.03
CA TYR A 81 4.51 -16.41 19.42
C TYR A 81 4.66 -14.90 19.69
N PRO A 82 4.57 -14.45 20.95
CA PRO A 82 4.72 -13.03 21.29
C PRO A 82 6.05 -12.49 20.77
N TYR A 83 5.98 -11.56 19.83
CA TYR A 83 7.13 -10.90 19.24
C TYR A 83 6.92 -9.39 19.30
N ASP A 84 7.93 -8.68 19.79
CA ASP A 84 7.96 -7.22 19.79
C ASP A 84 8.90 -6.78 18.67
N SER A 85 8.34 -6.27 17.57
CA SER A 85 9.09 -5.75 16.43
C SER A 85 9.85 -4.46 16.74
N GLY A 86 9.76 -3.96 17.97
CA GLY A 86 10.25 -2.65 18.36
C GLY A 86 9.27 -1.54 17.99
N SER A 87 9.54 -0.36 18.57
CA SER A 87 8.68 0.82 18.44
C SER A 87 9.04 1.73 17.27
N ASN A 88 10.12 1.45 16.54
CA ASN A 88 10.59 2.34 15.48
C ASN A 88 9.97 1.94 14.15
N LEU A 89 9.23 2.86 13.55
CA LEU A 89 8.75 2.80 12.17
C LEU A 89 9.57 3.80 11.36
N SER A 90 9.96 3.43 10.14
CA SER A 90 10.38 4.42 9.15
C SER A 90 9.21 5.34 8.80
N ASP A 91 9.52 6.49 8.21
CA ASP A 91 8.48 7.42 7.75
C ASP A 91 7.54 6.77 6.72
N GLN A 92 8.09 5.90 5.85
CA GLN A 92 7.32 5.10 4.89
C GLN A 92 6.40 4.10 5.60
N GLU A 93 6.95 3.33 6.54
CA GLU A 93 6.19 2.31 7.26
C GLU A 93 5.04 2.96 8.06
N LEU A 94 5.29 4.14 8.65
CA LEU A 94 4.29 4.92 9.36
C LEU A 94 3.20 5.41 8.41
N ALA A 95 3.55 5.98 7.25
CA ALA A 95 2.59 6.43 6.25
C ALA A 95 1.72 5.29 5.71
N SER A 96 2.33 4.13 5.46
CA SER A 96 1.67 2.92 4.97
C SER A 96 0.62 2.35 5.92
N GLN A 97 0.59 2.80 7.19
CA GLN A 97 -0.49 2.42 8.11
C GLN A 97 -1.83 3.07 7.72
N ASP A 98 -1.82 4.20 6.99
CA ASP A 98 -3.05 4.75 6.42
C ASP A 98 -3.38 4.10 5.07
N THR A 99 -3.94 2.90 5.14
CA THR A 99 -4.33 2.09 3.98
C THR A 99 -5.40 2.72 3.06
N LEU A 100 -6.00 3.84 3.46
CA LEU A 100 -6.94 4.63 2.65
C LEU A 100 -6.25 5.75 1.85
N LYS A 101 -4.96 5.98 2.11
CA LYS A 101 -4.12 7.01 1.48
C LYS A 101 -2.90 6.41 0.81
N VAL A 102 -2.39 5.28 1.30
CA VAL A 102 -1.16 4.64 0.83
C VAL A 102 -1.42 3.21 0.38
N LEU A 103 -0.84 2.88 -0.76
CA LEU A 103 -0.78 1.55 -1.34
C LEU A 103 0.70 1.27 -1.58
N HIS A 104 1.31 0.57 -0.63
CA HIS A 104 2.64 0.02 -0.77
C HIS A 104 2.50 -1.41 -1.31
N LEU A 105 3.21 -1.72 -2.40
CA LEU A 105 3.13 -2.98 -3.11
C LEU A 105 4.52 -3.51 -3.36
N ASP A 106 4.71 -4.79 -3.01
CA ASP A 106 5.75 -5.62 -3.61
C ASP A 106 5.25 -6.07 -4.99
N LEU A 107 6.02 -5.78 -6.04
CA LEU A 107 5.66 -6.18 -7.39
C LEU A 107 6.01 -7.65 -7.67
N GLU A 108 6.89 -8.29 -6.90
CA GLU A 108 7.23 -9.72 -6.95
C GLU A 108 6.21 -10.53 -6.13
N ALA A 109 4.96 -10.56 -6.59
CA ALA A 109 3.81 -11.00 -5.77
C ALA A 109 3.33 -12.44 -6.05
N ASP A 110 4.23 -13.33 -6.48
CA ASP A 110 3.91 -14.72 -6.86
C ASP A 110 2.72 -14.80 -7.84
N VAL A 111 2.74 -13.99 -8.90
CA VAL A 111 1.64 -13.93 -9.88
C VAL A 111 1.49 -15.27 -10.60
N CYS A 112 0.39 -15.99 -10.34
CA CYS A 112 0.08 -17.26 -10.99
C CYS A 112 -1.43 -17.57 -10.97
N MET A 113 -1.87 -18.56 -11.74
CA MET A 113 -3.29 -18.92 -11.86
C MET A 113 -3.95 -19.31 -10.52
N GLU A 114 -3.18 -19.91 -9.61
CA GLU A 114 -3.64 -20.29 -8.27
C GLU A 114 -3.74 -19.11 -7.30
N ASN A 115 -2.99 -18.03 -7.60
CA ASN A 115 -2.87 -16.84 -6.78
C ASN A 115 -3.55 -15.67 -7.50
N GLN A 116 -4.81 -15.39 -7.13
CA GLN A 116 -5.64 -14.34 -7.72
C GLN A 116 -5.18 -12.92 -7.33
N VAL A 117 -3.94 -12.57 -7.66
CA VAL A 117 -3.25 -11.35 -7.27
C VAL A 117 -3.98 -10.14 -7.84
N TYR A 118 -4.43 -10.20 -9.09
CA TYR A 118 -5.11 -9.07 -9.73
C TYR A 118 -6.48 -8.79 -9.14
N THR A 119 -7.21 -9.83 -8.71
CA THR A 119 -8.47 -9.67 -7.96
C THR A 119 -8.23 -8.94 -6.64
N TRP A 120 -7.22 -9.35 -5.88
CA TRP A 120 -6.83 -8.69 -4.64
C TRP A 120 -6.39 -7.25 -4.88
N LEU A 121 -5.57 -7.04 -5.92
CA LEU A 121 -5.04 -5.74 -6.27
C LEU A 121 -6.17 -4.77 -6.62
N LEU A 122 -7.15 -5.17 -7.45
CA LEU A 122 -8.33 -4.35 -7.74
C LEU A 122 -9.13 -4.00 -6.48
N GLN A 123 -9.24 -4.91 -5.51
CA GLN A 123 -9.86 -4.61 -4.22
C GLN A 123 -9.06 -3.53 -3.46
N ARG A 124 -7.73 -3.68 -3.39
CA ARG A 124 -6.85 -2.69 -2.75
C ARG A 124 -6.90 -1.32 -3.42
N LEU A 125 -6.90 -1.29 -4.75
CA LEU A 125 -7.04 -0.06 -5.54
C LEU A 125 -8.40 0.62 -5.28
N GLY A 126 -9.46 -0.17 -5.10
CA GLY A 126 -10.76 0.31 -4.67
C GLY A 126 -10.72 0.94 -3.28
N GLU A 127 -10.05 0.31 -2.32
CA GLU A 127 -9.94 0.82 -0.94
C GLU A 127 -9.15 2.14 -0.84
N ILE A 128 -7.99 2.24 -1.50
CA ILE A 128 -7.18 3.48 -1.48
C ILE A 128 -7.89 4.65 -2.13
N SER A 129 -8.89 4.43 -3.00
CA SER A 129 -9.71 5.51 -3.54
C SER A 129 -10.47 6.31 -2.46
N GLY A 130 -10.66 5.74 -1.27
CA GLY A 130 -11.47 6.32 -0.20
C GLY A 130 -12.98 6.35 -0.53
N ARG A 131 -13.42 5.65 -1.57
CA ARG A 131 -14.84 5.52 -1.95
C ARG A 131 -15.29 4.07 -1.90
N ASP A 132 -16.32 3.81 -1.11
CA ASP A 132 -16.97 2.51 -1.04
C ASP A 132 -17.53 2.12 -2.42
N ASN A 133 -17.33 0.84 -2.78
CA ASN A 133 -17.88 0.24 -4.00
C ASN A 133 -17.45 0.94 -5.31
N ILE A 134 -16.32 1.64 -5.35
CA ILE A 134 -15.82 2.22 -6.61
C ILE A 134 -15.41 1.12 -7.60
N LEU A 135 -14.82 0.03 -7.10
CA LEU A 135 -14.46 -1.17 -7.86
C LEU A 135 -15.26 -2.34 -7.30
N THR A 136 -16.09 -2.94 -8.15
CA THR A 136 -16.97 -4.06 -7.76
C THR A 136 -17.01 -5.14 -8.83
N ASP A 137 -17.65 -6.27 -8.53
CA ASP A 137 -17.87 -7.38 -9.47
C ASP A 137 -16.60 -7.88 -10.16
N VAL A 138 -15.48 -7.91 -9.44
CA VAL A 138 -14.16 -8.32 -9.96
C VAL A 138 -14.13 -9.82 -10.25
N ILE A 139 -13.82 -10.17 -11.49
CA ILE A 139 -13.63 -11.52 -11.99
C ILE A 139 -12.28 -11.58 -12.70
N GLU A 140 -11.43 -12.50 -12.27
CA GLU A 140 -10.14 -12.81 -12.87
C GLU A 140 -10.18 -14.22 -13.46
N GLU A 141 -9.88 -14.30 -14.76
CA GLU A 141 -9.84 -15.55 -15.51
C GLU A 141 -8.50 -15.73 -16.19
N TRP A 142 -7.89 -16.89 -15.98
CA TRP A 142 -6.67 -17.31 -16.64
C TRP A 142 -7.01 -18.32 -17.74
N LYS A 143 -6.48 -18.13 -18.95
CA LYS A 143 -6.66 -19.11 -20.04
C LYS A 143 -5.62 -20.23 -20.03
N SER A 144 -4.46 -20.01 -19.40
CA SER A 144 -3.42 -21.00 -19.12
C SER A 144 -2.58 -20.55 -17.91
N GLU A 145 -1.62 -21.36 -17.47
CA GLU A 145 -0.71 -21.03 -16.35
C GLU A 145 0.09 -19.74 -16.59
N ALA A 146 0.40 -19.39 -17.84
CA ALA A 146 1.12 -18.17 -18.23
C ALA A 146 0.20 -17.13 -18.92
N GLY A 147 -1.11 -17.23 -18.68
CA GLY A 147 -2.11 -16.34 -19.26
C GLY A 147 -2.60 -16.76 -20.66
N PRO A 148 -3.26 -15.86 -21.41
CA PRO A 148 -3.63 -14.50 -21.01
C PRO A 148 -4.51 -14.45 -19.77
N ILE A 149 -4.40 -13.33 -19.05
CA ILE A 149 -5.18 -13.00 -17.86
C ILE A 149 -6.26 -12.03 -18.30
N GLU A 150 -7.52 -12.34 -17.99
CA GLU A 150 -8.67 -11.50 -18.32
C GLU A 150 -9.33 -11.02 -17.03
N LEU A 151 -9.43 -9.69 -16.88
CA LEU A 151 -10.10 -9.04 -15.77
C LEU A 151 -11.39 -8.39 -16.25
N ARG A 152 -12.49 -8.68 -15.57
CA ARG A 152 -13.77 -8.00 -15.70
C ARG A 152 -14.15 -7.42 -14.36
N TYR A 153 -14.54 -6.16 -14.32
CA TYR A 153 -14.95 -5.48 -13.10
C TYR A 153 -15.86 -4.30 -13.44
N LYS A 154 -16.45 -3.68 -12.42
CA LYS A 154 -17.18 -2.42 -12.56
C LYS A 154 -16.41 -1.31 -11.90
N LEU A 155 -16.19 -0.22 -12.63
CA LEU A 155 -15.68 1.04 -12.10
C LEU A 155 -16.83 2.04 -12.04
N ASN A 156 -17.22 2.45 -10.83
CA ASN A 156 -18.35 3.36 -10.61
C ASN A 156 -19.65 2.89 -11.30
N GLY A 157 -19.85 1.57 -11.36
CA GLY A 157 -20.99 0.92 -12.01
C GLY A 157 -20.80 0.59 -13.49
N ASP A 158 -19.83 1.19 -14.17
CA ASP A 158 -19.55 0.93 -15.59
C ASP A 158 -18.70 -0.33 -15.76
N GLU A 159 -19.09 -1.21 -16.67
CA GLU A 159 -18.32 -2.42 -16.97
C GLU A 159 -17.00 -2.08 -17.64
N LYS A 160 -15.93 -2.69 -17.13
CA LYS A 160 -14.56 -2.53 -17.58
C LYS A 160 -13.93 -3.89 -17.86
N PHE A 161 -12.96 -3.87 -18.78
CA PHE A 161 -12.19 -5.03 -19.18
C PHE A 161 -10.71 -4.64 -19.24
N SER A 162 -9.85 -5.51 -18.74
CA SER A 162 -8.40 -5.32 -18.80
C SER A 162 -7.70 -6.67 -18.99
N GLN A 163 -6.54 -6.64 -19.64
CA GLN A 163 -5.67 -7.79 -19.84
C GLN A 163 -4.25 -7.43 -19.42
N PRO A 164 -3.89 -7.57 -18.14
CA PRO A 164 -2.51 -7.33 -17.71
C PRO A 164 -1.57 -8.33 -18.36
N HIS A 165 -0.32 -7.93 -18.56
CA HIS A 165 0.71 -8.82 -19.07
C HIS A 165 1.13 -9.82 -17.98
N TYR A 166 1.31 -11.08 -18.37
CA TYR A 166 1.97 -12.06 -17.52
C TYR A 166 3.48 -11.80 -17.55
N LEU A 167 4.05 -11.46 -16.40
CA LEU A 167 5.47 -11.09 -16.23
C LEU A 167 6.16 -12.06 -15.27
N ASP A 168 5.90 -13.36 -15.45
CA ASP A 168 6.29 -14.41 -14.51
C ASP A 168 5.62 -14.22 -13.14
N ASP A 169 6.38 -14.15 -12.05
CA ASP A 169 5.89 -13.88 -10.70
C ASP A 169 5.60 -12.39 -10.42
N TRP A 170 5.81 -11.50 -11.39
CA TRP A 170 5.65 -10.06 -11.23
C TRP A 170 4.27 -9.53 -11.63
N VAL A 171 3.82 -8.50 -10.90
CA VAL A 171 2.63 -7.70 -11.24
C VAL A 171 2.95 -6.73 -12.38
N ASP A 172 2.04 -6.64 -13.35
CA ASP A 172 2.11 -5.63 -14.39
C ASP A 172 1.85 -4.22 -13.82
N GLN A 173 2.91 -3.44 -13.64
CA GLN A 173 2.80 -2.07 -13.11
C GLN A 173 1.97 -1.16 -14.03
N ALA A 174 2.06 -1.33 -15.36
CA ALA A 174 1.30 -0.50 -16.30
C ALA A 174 -0.21 -0.72 -16.16
N PHE A 175 -0.62 -1.93 -15.78
CA PHE A 175 -2.00 -2.21 -15.40
C PHE A 175 -2.41 -1.40 -14.15
N ILE A 176 -1.60 -1.39 -13.09
CA ILE A 176 -1.88 -0.60 -11.87
C ILE A 176 -2.08 0.87 -12.22
N ASP A 177 -1.12 1.44 -12.95
CA ASP A 177 -1.12 2.84 -13.38
C ASP A 177 -2.41 3.16 -14.14
N THR A 178 -2.78 2.32 -15.11
CA THR A 178 -4.01 2.48 -15.89
C THR A 178 -5.26 2.53 -14.99
N ILE A 179 -5.39 1.59 -14.05
CA ILE A 179 -6.56 1.56 -13.16
C ILE A 179 -6.60 2.77 -12.23
N LEU A 180 -5.45 3.19 -11.69
CA LEU A 180 -5.37 4.38 -10.83
C LEU A 180 -5.75 5.66 -11.59
N GLU A 181 -5.38 5.79 -12.86
CA GLU A 181 -5.84 6.90 -13.70
C GLU A 181 -7.36 6.88 -13.90
N GLU A 182 -7.94 5.71 -14.20
CA GLU A 182 -9.38 5.58 -14.34
C GLU A 182 -10.11 5.95 -13.05
N ILE A 183 -9.61 5.50 -11.88
CA ILE A 183 -10.15 5.87 -10.57
C ILE A 183 -10.01 7.38 -10.36
N SER A 184 -8.84 7.96 -10.65
CA SER A 184 -8.58 9.39 -10.53
C SER A 184 -9.58 10.24 -11.30
N ASN A 185 -9.96 9.81 -12.51
CA ASN A 185 -10.95 10.48 -13.34
C ASN A 185 -12.36 10.47 -12.71
N VAL A 186 -12.69 9.45 -11.91
CA VAL A 186 -13.97 9.35 -11.19
C VAL A 186 -13.96 10.16 -9.88
N ILE A 187 -12.85 10.12 -9.15
CA ILE A 187 -12.78 10.71 -7.80
C ILE A 187 -12.29 12.16 -7.76
N ASN A 188 -11.71 12.64 -8.85
CA ASN A 188 -11.09 13.97 -8.97
C ASN A 188 -9.96 14.21 -7.94
N GLU A 189 -9.20 13.15 -7.65
CA GLU A 189 -7.97 13.17 -6.86
C GLU A 189 -6.91 12.36 -7.60
N ARG A 190 -5.62 12.61 -7.34
CA ARG A 190 -4.52 11.96 -8.05
C ARG A 190 -3.80 10.95 -7.17
N PHE A 191 -3.33 9.90 -7.81
CA PHE A 191 -2.37 8.98 -7.23
C PHE A 191 -0.97 9.34 -7.72
N HIS A 192 -0.01 9.32 -6.80
CA HIS A 192 1.38 9.66 -7.06
C HIS A 192 2.27 8.50 -6.62
N ILE A 193 3.25 8.14 -7.44
CA ILE A 193 4.33 7.27 -7.00
C ILE A 193 5.23 8.11 -6.08
N CYS A 194 5.34 7.72 -4.82
CA CYS A 194 6.24 8.33 -3.85
C CYS A 194 7.58 7.61 -3.90
N LEU A 195 8.64 8.38 -4.10
CA LEU A 195 10.01 7.89 -4.20
C LEU A 195 10.73 7.94 -2.85
N GLY A 196 10.16 8.62 -1.84
CA GLY A 196 10.85 8.90 -0.59
C GLY A 196 11.79 10.11 -0.71
N PRO A 197 12.50 10.49 0.37
CA PRO A 197 13.39 11.65 0.39
C PRO A 197 14.62 11.50 -0.52
N GLU A 198 15.16 10.28 -0.64
CA GLU A 198 16.37 9.97 -1.41
C GLU A 198 16.09 9.05 -2.61
N GLU A 199 14.83 8.98 -3.03
CA GLU A 199 14.35 8.14 -4.15
C GLU A 199 14.49 6.63 -3.91
N GLU A 200 14.53 6.22 -2.64
CA GLU A 200 14.76 4.84 -2.21
C GLU A 200 13.49 3.97 -2.10
N TRP A 201 12.30 4.54 -2.26
CA TRP A 201 11.01 3.81 -2.17
C TRP A 201 10.49 3.32 -3.54
N PHE A 202 11.41 3.13 -4.49
CA PHE A 202 11.11 2.67 -5.85
C PHE A 202 12.11 1.58 -6.28
N GLY A 203 11.60 0.41 -6.67
CA GLY A 203 12.42 -0.73 -7.08
C GLY A 203 11.57 -1.98 -7.25
N GLN A 204 11.85 -3.01 -6.45
CA GLN A 204 10.97 -4.18 -6.36
C GLN A 204 9.62 -3.79 -5.74
N ASP A 205 9.66 -2.88 -4.76
CA ASP A 205 8.46 -2.26 -4.19
C ASP A 205 8.12 -0.93 -4.89
N VAL A 206 6.83 -0.59 -4.86
CA VAL A 206 6.30 0.70 -5.28
C VAL A 206 5.31 1.24 -4.25
N THR A 207 5.34 2.54 -4.01
CA THR A 207 4.43 3.21 -3.08
C THR A 207 3.57 4.23 -3.82
N TYR A 208 2.27 3.96 -3.94
CA TYR A 208 1.28 4.91 -4.45
C TYR A 208 0.62 5.67 -3.30
N MET A 209 0.46 6.97 -3.46
CA MET A 209 -0.22 7.83 -2.50
C MET A 209 -1.34 8.65 -3.16
N ARG A 210 -2.53 8.62 -2.58
CA ARG A 210 -3.66 9.47 -2.99
C ARG A 210 -3.55 10.84 -2.33
N LEU A 211 -3.19 11.86 -3.09
CA LEU A 211 -2.89 13.19 -2.55
C LEU A 211 -3.61 14.29 -3.34
N THR A 212 -4.05 15.33 -2.64
CA THR A 212 -4.27 16.63 -3.27
C THR A 212 -2.93 17.34 -3.52
N ILE A 213 -2.95 18.42 -4.30
CA ILE A 213 -1.77 19.25 -4.53
C ILE A 213 -1.25 19.81 -3.20
N GLU A 214 -2.15 20.26 -2.34
CA GLU A 214 -1.81 20.82 -1.03
C GLU A 214 -1.21 19.75 -0.10
N GLU A 215 -1.81 18.56 -0.06
CA GLU A 215 -1.30 17.44 0.74
C GLU A 215 0.10 17.01 0.27
N ARG A 216 0.32 16.94 -1.05
CA ARG A 216 1.65 16.66 -1.64
C ARG A 216 2.67 17.72 -1.24
N ASN A 217 2.36 19.01 -1.39
CA ASN A 217 3.27 20.09 -1.05
C ASN A 217 3.70 20.03 0.42
N ILE A 218 2.79 19.67 1.35
CA ILE A 218 3.14 19.49 2.76
C ILE A 218 4.21 18.41 2.94
N LEU A 219 4.09 17.27 2.24
CA LEU A 219 5.04 16.17 2.34
C LEU A 219 6.40 16.53 1.72
N GLU A 220 6.40 17.20 0.57
CA GLU A 220 7.62 17.68 -0.09
C GLU A 220 8.36 18.72 0.78
N GLU A 221 7.67 19.72 1.31
CA GLU A 221 8.28 20.79 2.08
C GLU A 221 8.75 20.36 3.47
N ARG A 222 7.97 19.48 4.13
CA ARG A 222 8.19 19.17 5.55
C ARG A 222 8.90 17.85 5.81
N LEU A 223 8.83 16.91 4.88
CA LEU A 223 9.52 15.61 4.97
C LEU A 223 10.56 15.41 3.86
N GLY A 224 10.64 16.34 2.89
CA GLY A 224 11.58 16.22 1.77
C GLY A 224 11.24 15.09 0.80
N TRP A 225 10.04 14.50 0.89
CA TRP A 225 9.65 13.39 0.03
C TRP A 225 9.56 13.83 -1.42
N LYS A 226 9.91 12.93 -2.34
CA LYS A 226 9.81 13.16 -3.78
C LYS A 226 8.72 12.30 -4.38
N PHE A 227 8.12 12.80 -5.44
CA PHE A 227 7.07 12.11 -6.17
C PHE A 227 7.38 12.10 -7.66
N PHE A 228 6.98 11.03 -8.34
CA PHE A 228 7.11 10.96 -9.79
C PHE A 228 6.11 11.92 -10.44
N ASP A 229 6.60 12.93 -11.18
CA ASP A 229 5.77 14.02 -11.70
C ASP A 229 5.00 13.69 -12.99
N ASP A 230 5.33 12.57 -13.65
CA ASP A 230 5.02 12.41 -15.06
C ASP A 230 4.25 11.12 -15.37
N PHE A 231 3.00 11.10 -14.92
CA PHE A 231 2.04 10.07 -15.32
C PHE A 231 1.70 10.16 -16.82
N LEU A 232 1.68 11.37 -17.40
CA LEU A 232 1.19 11.60 -18.77
C LEU A 232 2.22 11.35 -19.87
N ASN A 233 3.54 11.43 -19.60
CA ASN A 233 4.54 11.19 -20.63
C ASN A 233 4.79 9.71 -20.92
N ARG A 234 4.47 8.78 -20.00
CA ARG A 234 4.60 7.32 -20.26
C ARG A 234 3.53 6.75 -21.19
N MET A 235 2.31 7.31 -21.20
CA MET A 235 1.23 6.87 -22.09
C MET A 235 1.37 7.38 -23.55
N ARG A 236 2.43 8.14 -23.84
CA ARG A 236 2.72 8.74 -25.15
C ARG A 236 3.93 8.13 -25.86
N GLU A 237 4.60 7.16 -25.25
CA GLU A 237 5.72 6.39 -25.85
C GLU A 237 5.30 4.94 -26.06
#